data_AF-A0A2S2NA45-F1
#
_entry.id   AF-A0A2S2NA45-F1
#
_cell.length_a   1.000
_cell.length_b   1.000
_cell.length_c   1.000
_cell.angle_alpha   90.00
_cell.angle_beta   90.00
_cell.angle_gamma   90.00
#
_symmetry.space_group_name_H-M   'P 1'
#
loop_
_entity.id
_entity.type
_entity.pdbx_description
1 polymer ?
#
loop_
_entity_poly.entity_id
_entity_poly.type
_entity_poly.pdbx_seq_one_letter_code
_entity_poly.pdbx_strand_id
1 'polypeptide(L)'
;VPVYNLTQHNLNPITWDAVMTKGREETMKNPFELMLWYPTGSLTANRFVHTYKVICYHWIPAYLIDGILFLLGQKRFMIRVQKKISDGLRVLQYFTLRNWDFTNDRLLALRESLSDVDRKEFNMDFEKMDMDVYFRDCILGARQYCLKEDPASIPKARKTLKVLYVLDLVVIYLKYALVAWLLYKVYQTISAVV
;
A
#
# COMPACT_ATOMS: atom_id res chain seq x y z
N VAL A 1 -32.32 14.37 19.72
CA VAL A 1 -31.08 13.90 20.36
C VAL A 1 -29.90 14.59 19.69
N PRO A 2 -28.97 15.21 20.42
CA PRO A 2 -27.77 15.81 19.83
C PRO A 2 -26.88 14.75 19.17
N VAL A 3 -26.23 15.10 18.06
CA VAL A 3 -25.30 14.24 17.32
C VAL A 3 -23.87 14.72 17.59
N TYR A 4 -22.97 13.78 17.92
CA TYR A 4 -21.55 14.00 18.17
C TYR A 4 -20.74 13.18 17.16
N ASN A 5 -19.88 13.85 16.40
CA ASN A 5 -19.01 13.18 15.42
C ASN A 5 -17.69 12.81 16.11
N LEU A 6 -17.39 11.51 16.19
CA LEU A 6 -16.11 11.02 16.69
C LEU A 6 -15.08 11.02 15.55
N THR A 7 -14.54 12.19 15.23
CA THR A 7 -13.53 12.38 14.17
C THR A 7 -12.37 13.21 14.69
N GLN A 8 -11.19 13.01 14.09
CA GLN A 8 -10.01 13.79 14.42
C GLN A 8 -10.05 15.20 13.81
N HIS A 9 -10.84 15.42 12.75
CA HIS A 9 -10.88 16.67 11.97
C HIS A 9 -9.45 17.21 11.74
N ASN A 10 -9.15 18.41 12.23
CA ASN A 10 -7.86 19.08 12.11
C ASN A 10 -6.93 18.89 13.33
N LEU A 11 -7.30 18.05 14.31
CA LEU A 11 -6.50 17.84 15.53
C LEU A 11 -5.23 17.04 15.27
N ASN A 12 -5.27 16.07 14.34
CA ASN A 12 -4.13 15.25 13.96
C ASN A 12 -4.20 14.86 12.48
N PRO A 13 -3.99 15.80 11.55
CA PRO A 13 -4.11 15.54 10.12
C PRO A 13 -2.97 14.63 9.64
N ILE A 14 -3.31 13.62 8.83
CA ILE A 14 -2.33 12.75 8.20
C ILE A 14 -2.55 12.67 6.69
N THR A 15 -1.47 12.72 5.92
CA THR A 15 -1.53 12.56 4.47
C THR A 15 -1.50 11.09 4.08
N TRP A 16 -2.09 10.74 2.94
CA TRP A 16 -1.99 9.38 2.41
C TRP A 16 -0.55 8.94 2.13
N ASP A 17 0.35 9.87 1.81
CA ASP A 17 1.78 9.57 1.63
C ASP A 17 2.44 9.16 2.96
N ALA A 18 2.13 9.86 4.06
CA ALA A 18 2.60 9.50 5.40
C ALA A 18 2.05 8.14 5.85
N VAL A 19 0.75 7.87 5.59
CA VAL A 19 0.13 6.57 5.85
C VAL A 19 0.87 5.44 5.12
N MET A 20 1.14 5.62 3.82
CA MET A 20 1.82 4.62 3.01
C MET A 20 3.28 4.42 3.43
N THR A 21 3.97 5.49 3.81
CA THR A 21 5.37 5.44 4.26
C THR A 21 5.49 4.68 5.58
N LYS A 22 4.73 5.07 6.61
CA LYS A 22 4.72 4.39 7.92
C LYS A 22 4.26 2.94 7.80
N GLY A 23 3.19 2.69 7.05
CA GLY A 23 2.71 1.34 6.80
C GLY A 23 3.74 0.46 6.10
N ARG A 24 4.50 1.01 5.13
CA ARG A 24 5.60 0.28 4.48
C ARG A 24 6.72 -0.01 5.47
N GLU A 25 7.17 0.95 6.26
CA GLU A 25 8.23 0.75 7.25
C GLU A 25 7.88 -0.37 8.24
N GLU A 26 6.67 -0.38 8.76
CA GLU A 26 6.21 -1.43 9.66
C GLU A 26 6.03 -2.78 8.95
N THR A 27 5.59 -2.79 7.69
CA THR A 27 5.56 -4.01 6.86
C THR A 27 6.97 -4.55 6.60
N MET A 28 7.96 -3.69 6.41
CA MET A 28 9.36 -4.12 6.21
C MET A 28 9.96 -4.74 7.48
N LYS A 29 9.57 -4.23 8.66
CA LYS A 29 9.93 -4.81 9.96
C LYS A 29 9.17 -6.12 10.20
N ASN A 30 7.90 -6.20 9.83
CA ASN A 30 6.98 -7.31 10.10
C ASN A 30 6.33 -7.85 8.80
N PRO A 31 7.11 -8.40 7.85
CA PRO A 31 6.63 -8.69 6.51
C PRO A 31 5.74 -9.92 6.46
N PHE A 32 4.70 -9.90 5.60
CA PHE A 32 3.77 -11.00 5.35
C PHE A 32 4.46 -12.27 4.83
N GLU A 33 3.92 -13.45 5.14
CA GLU A 33 4.48 -14.71 4.65
C GLU A 33 4.29 -14.87 3.14
N LEU A 34 3.09 -14.55 2.65
CA LEU A 34 2.69 -14.71 1.25
C LEU A 34 2.88 -13.42 0.46
N MET A 35 4.14 -12.96 0.35
CA MET A 35 4.49 -11.85 -0.55
C MET A 35 4.80 -12.36 -1.95
N LEU A 36 4.10 -11.82 -2.95
CA LEU A 36 4.36 -12.12 -4.36
C LEU A 36 5.46 -11.23 -4.96
N TRP A 37 5.67 -10.05 -4.40
CA TRP A 37 6.67 -9.09 -4.86
C TRP A 37 7.18 -8.25 -3.69
N TYR A 38 8.31 -7.59 -3.87
CA TYR A 38 8.83 -6.61 -2.92
C TYR A 38 7.84 -5.44 -2.79
N PRO A 39 7.51 -4.94 -1.57
CA PRO A 39 6.46 -3.94 -1.36
C PRO A 39 6.87 -2.54 -1.84
N THR A 40 6.98 -2.38 -3.15
CA THR A 40 7.22 -1.12 -3.84
C THR A 40 5.93 -0.57 -4.40
N GLY A 41 5.83 0.76 -4.49
CA GLY A 41 4.63 1.42 -4.98
C GLY A 41 4.57 2.87 -4.56
N SER A 42 3.77 3.65 -5.26
CA SER A 42 3.43 5.00 -4.84
C SER A 42 2.03 5.35 -5.29
N LEU A 43 1.34 6.10 -4.44
CA LEU A 43 0.06 6.68 -4.76
C LEU A 43 0.25 7.74 -5.86
N THR A 44 -0.75 7.90 -6.70
CA THR A 44 -0.76 8.96 -7.71
C THR A 44 -2.18 9.39 -7.99
N ALA A 45 -2.41 10.70 -8.03
CA ALA A 45 -3.66 11.28 -8.50
C ALA A 45 -3.72 11.38 -10.04
N ASN A 46 -2.59 11.22 -10.72
CA ASN A 46 -2.52 11.32 -12.18
C ASN A 46 -3.05 10.03 -12.82
N ARG A 47 -4.18 10.15 -13.54
CA ARG A 47 -4.85 9.02 -14.20
C ARG A 47 -3.98 8.34 -15.26
N PHE A 48 -3.17 9.07 -16.01
CA PHE A 48 -2.28 8.49 -17.01
C PHE A 48 -1.17 7.67 -16.37
N VAL A 49 -0.52 8.22 -15.34
CA VAL A 49 0.51 7.51 -14.57
C VAL A 49 -0.09 6.27 -13.89
N HIS A 50 -1.28 6.39 -13.31
CA HIS A 50 -1.99 5.25 -12.72
C HIS A 50 -2.27 4.16 -13.76
N THR A 51 -2.82 4.52 -14.93
CA THR A 51 -3.15 3.58 -16.00
C THR A 51 -1.90 2.88 -16.52
N TYR A 52 -0.83 3.62 -16.77
CA TYR A 52 0.48 3.05 -17.13
C TYR A 52 0.96 2.04 -16.10
N LYS A 53 0.93 2.40 -14.80
CA LYS A 53 1.36 1.49 -13.74
C LYS A 53 0.51 0.22 -13.67
N VAL A 54 -0.81 0.35 -13.80
CA VAL A 54 -1.75 -0.80 -13.80
C VAL A 54 -1.49 -1.74 -14.98
N ILE A 55 -1.25 -1.21 -16.18
CA ILE A 55 -0.95 -2.05 -17.35
C ILE A 55 0.40 -2.76 -17.15
N CYS A 56 1.46 -1.99 -16.86
CA CYS A 56 2.83 -2.50 -16.84
C CYS A 56 3.17 -3.36 -15.62
N TYR A 57 2.65 -3.04 -14.44
CA TYR A 57 3.03 -3.71 -13.19
C TYR A 57 1.93 -4.60 -12.62
N HIS A 58 0.68 -4.53 -13.09
CA HIS A 58 -0.39 -5.43 -12.64
C HIS A 58 -0.77 -6.43 -13.73
N TRP A 59 -1.29 -5.96 -14.88
CA TRP A 59 -1.87 -6.85 -15.88
C TRP A 59 -0.84 -7.63 -16.70
N ILE A 60 0.16 -6.96 -17.28
CA ILE A 60 1.20 -7.63 -18.08
C ILE A 60 1.88 -8.76 -17.28
N PRO A 61 2.36 -8.52 -16.04
CA PRO A 61 2.94 -9.59 -15.22
C PRO A 61 1.97 -10.72 -14.92
N ALA A 62 0.69 -10.41 -14.67
CA ALA A 62 -0.30 -11.44 -14.39
C ALA A 62 -0.60 -12.36 -15.57
N TYR A 63 -0.73 -11.80 -16.77
CA TYR A 63 -0.88 -12.61 -17.99
C TYR A 63 0.38 -13.42 -18.29
N LEU A 64 1.56 -12.85 -18.06
CA LEU A 64 2.83 -13.57 -18.23
C LEU A 64 2.93 -14.77 -17.28
N ILE A 65 2.65 -14.56 -15.99
CA ILE A 65 2.70 -15.63 -14.98
C ILE A 65 1.67 -16.72 -15.28
N ASP A 66 0.41 -16.36 -15.55
CA ASP A 66 -0.60 -17.36 -15.90
C ASP A 66 -0.31 -18.06 -17.24
N GLY A 67 0.34 -17.38 -18.19
CA GLY A 67 0.83 -17.97 -19.44
C GLY A 67 1.91 -19.02 -19.19
N ILE A 68 2.91 -18.71 -18.36
CA ILE A 68 3.95 -19.67 -17.96
C ILE A 68 3.33 -20.86 -17.24
N LEU A 69 2.43 -20.62 -16.28
CA LEU A 69 1.75 -21.70 -15.56
C LEU A 69 0.94 -22.58 -16.51
N PHE A 70 0.26 -21.99 -17.51
CA PHE A 70 -0.45 -22.75 -18.53
C PHE A 70 0.48 -23.66 -19.34
N LEU A 71 1.61 -23.14 -19.82
CA LEU A 71 2.60 -23.93 -20.57
C LEU A 71 3.21 -25.06 -19.72
N LEU A 72 3.32 -24.87 -18.41
CA LEU A 72 3.80 -25.88 -17.45
C LEU A 72 2.71 -26.83 -16.95
N GLY A 73 1.47 -26.74 -17.48
CA GLY A 73 0.34 -27.55 -17.04
C GLY A 73 -0.14 -27.25 -15.60
N GLN A 74 0.28 -26.11 -15.04
CA GLN A 74 -0.04 -25.68 -13.68
C GLN A 74 -1.33 -24.85 -13.62
N LYS A 75 -1.90 -24.76 -12.41
CA LYS A 75 -3.12 -23.98 -12.16
C LYS A 75 -2.83 -22.48 -12.22
N ARG A 76 -3.48 -21.80 -13.17
CA ARG A 76 -3.51 -20.33 -13.30
C ARG A 76 -4.28 -19.68 -12.14
N PHE A 77 -3.77 -18.56 -11.64
CA PHE A 77 -4.43 -17.83 -10.56
C PHE A 77 -4.20 -16.32 -10.57
N MET A 78 -3.17 -15.83 -11.26
CA MET A 78 -2.68 -14.46 -11.11
C MET A 78 -3.65 -13.43 -11.68
N ILE A 79 -4.28 -13.71 -12.82
CA ILE A 79 -5.31 -12.81 -13.40
C ILE A 79 -6.49 -12.65 -12.43
N ARG A 80 -6.89 -13.73 -11.76
CA ARG A 80 -7.99 -13.68 -10.77
C ARG A 80 -7.62 -12.84 -9.55
N VAL A 81 -6.36 -12.92 -9.09
CA VAL A 81 -5.84 -12.06 -8.02
C VAL A 81 -5.87 -10.60 -8.47
N GLN A 82 -5.37 -10.28 -9.66
CA GLN A 82 -5.36 -8.91 -10.16
C GLN A 82 -6.76 -8.31 -10.37
N LYS A 83 -7.75 -9.11 -10.78
CA LYS A 83 -9.15 -8.65 -10.82
C LYS A 83 -9.64 -8.17 -9.46
N LYS A 84 -9.41 -8.96 -8.39
CA LYS A 84 -9.77 -8.57 -7.02
C LYS A 84 -9.06 -7.30 -6.57
N ILE A 85 -7.77 -7.18 -6.87
CA ILE A 85 -6.98 -5.96 -6.58
C ILE A 85 -7.58 -4.76 -7.33
N SER A 86 -7.90 -4.91 -8.61
CA SER A 86 -8.48 -3.84 -9.43
C SER A 86 -9.84 -3.37 -8.91
N ASP A 87 -10.70 -4.30 -8.48
CA ASP A 87 -12.00 -3.95 -7.90
C ASP A 87 -11.84 -3.24 -6.56
N GLY A 88 -10.94 -3.71 -5.70
CA GLY A 88 -10.61 -3.05 -4.43
C GLY A 88 -10.07 -1.63 -4.64
N LEU A 89 -9.14 -1.45 -5.58
CA LEU A 89 -8.61 -0.13 -5.92
C LEU A 89 -9.69 0.81 -6.46
N ARG A 90 -10.66 0.31 -7.25
CA ARG A 90 -11.79 1.11 -7.76
C ARG A 90 -12.65 1.65 -6.63
N VAL A 91 -12.92 0.83 -5.61
CA VAL A 91 -13.66 1.26 -4.42
C VAL A 91 -12.85 2.28 -3.61
N LEU A 92 -11.57 1.98 -3.35
CA LEU A 92 -10.69 2.86 -2.56
C LEU A 92 -10.48 4.23 -3.21
N GLN A 93 -10.41 4.28 -4.54
CA GLN A 93 -10.19 5.52 -5.29
C GLN A 93 -11.19 6.62 -4.91
N TYR A 94 -12.45 6.28 -4.64
CA TYR A 94 -13.46 7.26 -4.24
C TYR A 94 -13.07 7.99 -2.95
N PHE A 95 -12.56 7.23 -1.98
CA PHE A 95 -12.22 7.71 -0.64
C PHE A 95 -10.83 8.35 -0.58
N THR A 96 -9.86 7.84 -1.32
CA THR A 96 -8.45 8.27 -1.22
C THR A 96 -8.11 9.49 -2.08
N LEU A 97 -8.89 9.77 -3.13
CA LEU A 97 -8.66 10.94 -4.01
C LEU A 97 -9.52 12.15 -3.65
N ARG A 98 -10.30 12.08 -2.57
CA ARG A 98 -11.14 13.18 -2.09
C ARG A 98 -10.69 13.60 -0.70
N ASN A 99 -10.81 14.89 -0.43
CA ASN A 99 -10.72 15.39 0.92
C ASN A 99 -12.08 15.22 1.59
N TRP A 100 -12.04 14.69 2.80
CA TRP A 100 -13.21 14.49 3.62
C TRP A 100 -13.10 15.40 4.82
N ASP A 101 -14.04 16.32 4.94
CA ASP A 101 -14.11 17.22 6.07
C ASP A 101 -15.27 16.85 6.97
N PHE A 102 -14.94 16.39 8.18
CA PHE A 102 -15.91 16.02 9.21
C PHE A 102 -15.62 16.83 10.47
N THR A 103 -16.45 17.84 10.74
CA THR A 103 -16.30 18.71 11.93
C THR A 103 -16.65 17.95 13.21
N ASN A 104 -15.98 18.34 14.31
CA ASN A 104 -16.10 17.70 15.62
C ASN A 104 -16.33 18.70 16.77
N ASP A 105 -16.86 19.90 16.48
CA ASP A 105 -17.03 20.99 17.45
C ASP A 105 -17.76 20.56 18.72
N ARG A 106 -18.83 19.77 18.58
CA ARG A 106 -19.62 19.26 19.71
C ARG A 106 -18.85 18.25 20.56
N LEU A 107 -18.00 17.43 19.93
CA LEU A 107 -17.14 16.49 20.65
C LEU A 107 -16.09 17.25 21.46
N LEU A 108 -15.49 18.29 20.88
CA LEU A 108 -14.53 19.14 21.57
C LEU A 108 -15.17 19.88 22.75
N ALA A 109 -16.36 20.46 22.55
CA ALA A 109 -17.10 21.08 23.65
C ALA A 109 -17.44 20.08 24.77
N LEU A 110 -17.79 18.83 24.42
CA LEU A 110 -18.01 17.77 25.40
C LEU A 110 -16.72 17.43 26.16
N ARG A 111 -15.60 17.22 25.45
CA ARG A 111 -14.27 16.93 26.02
C ARG A 111 -13.84 18.00 27.03
N GLU A 112 -14.08 19.28 26.76
CA GLU A 112 -13.74 20.38 27.67
C GLU A 112 -14.73 20.56 28.82
N SER A 113 -15.95 20.01 28.71
CA SER A 113 -16.93 20.02 29.80
C SER A 113 -16.75 18.91 30.84
N LEU A 114 -15.89 17.92 30.56
CA LEU A 114 -15.63 16.80 31.46
C LEU A 114 -14.81 17.22 32.68
N SER A 115 -15.05 16.57 33.82
CA SER A 115 -14.19 16.68 34.98
C SER A 115 -12.80 16.07 34.70
N ASP A 116 -11.79 16.42 35.49
CA ASP A 116 -10.45 15.81 35.35
C ASP A 116 -10.45 14.29 35.56
N VAL A 117 -11.39 13.77 36.34
CA VAL A 117 -11.57 12.34 36.56
C VAL A 117 -12.13 11.69 35.30
N ASP A 118 -13.22 12.23 34.75
CA ASP A 118 -13.86 11.70 33.55
C ASP A 118 -12.98 11.84 32.31
N ARG A 119 -12.20 12.92 32.20
CA ARG A 119 -11.25 13.13 31.10
C ARG A 119 -10.14 12.08 31.09
N LYS A 120 -9.74 11.58 32.25
CA LYS A 120 -8.75 10.49 32.37
C LYS A 120 -9.35 9.13 32.03
N GLU A 121 -10.57 8.87 32.49
CA GLU A 121 -11.28 7.60 32.22
C GLU A 121 -11.69 7.49 30.74
N PHE A 122 -12.24 8.57 30.18
CA PHE A 122 -12.71 8.67 28.80
C PHE A 122 -11.77 9.52 27.96
N ASN A 123 -10.56 9.00 27.73
CA ASN A 123 -9.55 9.71 26.98
C ASN A 123 -9.95 9.93 25.51
N MET A 124 -10.14 11.20 25.14
CA MET A 124 -10.46 11.65 23.78
C MET A 124 -9.32 12.52 23.19
N ASP A 125 -8.10 12.38 23.70
CA ASP A 125 -6.91 13.11 23.23
C ASP A 125 -6.29 12.44 22.00
N PHE A 126 -6.94 12.59 20.83
CA PHE A 126 -6.47 12.00 19.57
C PHE A 126 -5.09 12.49 19.13
N GLU A 127 -4.66 13.66 19.60
CA GLU A 127 -3.38 14.28 19.26
C GLU A 127 -2.19 13.54 19.90
N LYS A 128 -2.44 12.79 20.97
CA LYS A 128 -1.40 12.03 21.71
C LYS A 128 -1.17 10.63 21.15
N MET A 129 -1.90 10.23 20.10
CA MET A 129 -1.78 8.90 19.54
C MET A 129 -0.43 8.72 18.84
N ASP A 130 0.35 7.72 19.28
CA ASP A 130 1.58 7.32 18.62
C ASP A 130 1.24 6.55 17.33
N MET A 131 1.46 7.20 16.19
CA MET A 131 1.18 6.63 14.89
C MET A 131 2.06 5.42 14.58
N ASP A 132 3.29 5.36 15.08
CA ASP A 132 4.21 4.24 14.80
C ASP A 132 3.75 2.98 15.53
N VAL A 133 3.32 3.12 16.79
CA VAL A 133 2.66 2.04 17.54
C VAL A 133 1.38 1.60 16.85
N TYR A 134 0.54 2.55 16.44
CA TYR A 134 -0.71 2.27 15.75
C TYR A 134 -0.50 1.44 14.47
N PHE A 135 0.41 1.88 13.58
CA PHE A 135 0.69 1.15 12.34
C PHE A 135 1.32 -0.21 12.59
N ARG A 136 2.22 -0.33 13.58
CA ARG A 136 2.81 -1.62 13.96
C ARG A 136 1.73 -2.60 14.38
N ASP A 137 0.82 -2.17 15.24
CA ASP A 137 -0.24 -3.01 15.78
C ASP A 137 -1.27 -3.36 14.69
N CYS A 138 -1.56 -2.45 13.75
CA CYS A 138 -2.35 -2.75 12.55
C CYS A 138 -1.70 -3.83 11.68
N ILE A 139 -0.39 -3.75 11.42
CA ILE A 139 0.31 -4.74 10.59
C ILE A 139 0.36 -6.10 11.29
N LEU A 140 0.71 -6.15 12.57
CA LEU A 140 0.72 -7.39 13.36
C LEU A 140 -0.69 -7.99 13.47
N GLY A 141 -1.70 -7.15 13.69
CA GLY A 141 -3.10 -7.55 13.71
C GLY A 141 -3.56 -8.11 12.37
N ALA A 142 -3.19 -7.49 11.25
CA ALA A 142 -3.50 -8.02 9.92
C ALA A 142 -2.88 -9.40 9.69
N ARG A 143 -1.62 -9.61 10.11
CA ARG A 143 -0.96 -10.92 10.05
C ARG A 143 -1.73 -11.98 10.83
N GLN A 144 -2.00 -11.71 12.10
CA GLN A 144 -2.60 -12.69 13.01
C GLN A 144 -4.08 -12.93 12.71
N TYR A 145 -4.86 -11.88 12.53
CA TYR A 145 -6.32 -11.98 12.50
C TYR A 145 -6.88 -12.07 11.08
N CYS A 146 -6.31 -11.39 10.09
CA CYS A 146 -6.80 -11.41 8.72
C CYS A 146 -6.16 -12.54 7.90
N LEU A 147 -4.83 -12.68 8.00
CA LEU A 147 -4.06 -13.65 7.21
C LEU A 147 -3.81 -14.97 7.93
N LYS A 148 -4.10 -15.03 9.24
CA LYS A 148 -3.92 -16.22 10.08
C LYS A 148 -2.48 -16.75 10.06
N GLU A 149 -1.50 -15.84 9.99
CA GLU A 149 -0.07 -16.16 9.99
C GLU A 149 0.44 -16.38 11.43
N ASP A 150 1.36 -17.33 11.59
CA ASP A 150 2.00 -17.59 12.89
C ASP A 150 3.01 -16.46 13.19
N PRO A 151 2.97 -15.82 14.38
CA PRO A 151 3.99 -14.86 14.79
C PRO A 151 5.44 -15.38 14.64
N ALA A 152 5.66 -16.69 14.81
CA ALA A 152 6.97 -17.32 14.66
C ALA A 152 7.49 -17.35 13.21
N SER A 153 6.65 -17.01 12.22
CA SER A 153 7.04 -17.01 10.80
C SER A 153 7.80 -15.76 10.35
N ILE A 154 7.77 -14.68 11.15
CA ILE A 154 8.41 -13.39 10.82
C ILE A 154 9.87 -13.54 10.38
N PRO A 155 10.74 -14.33 11.06
CA PRO A 155 12.12 -14.52 10.62
C PRO A 155 12.24 -15.14 9.22
N LYS A 156 11.35 -16.08 8.87
CA LYS A 156 11.29 -16.67 7.52
C LYS A 156 10.80 -15.65 6.51
N ALA A 157 9.74 -14.92 6.82
CA ALA A 157 9.20 -13.88 5.94
C ALA A 157 10.22 -12.77 5.65
N ARG A 158 11.06 -12.39 6.63
CA ARG A 158 12.19 -11.46 6.42
C ARG A 158 13.24 -12.00 5.45
N LYS A 159 13.50 -13.31 5.42
CA LYS A 159 14.40 -13.92 4.42
C LYS A 159 13.78 -13.84 3.03
N THR A 160 12.49 -14.16 2.89
CA THR A 160 11.75 -14.01 1.64
C THR A 160 11.78 -12.57 1.14
N LEU A 161 11.57 -11.60 2.03
CA LEU A 161 11.62 -10.17 1.70
C LEU A 161 12.98 -9.75 1.09
N LYS A 162 14.10 -10.26 1.64
CA LYS A 162 15.44 -9.99 1.08
C LYS A 162 15.63 -10.58 -0.32
N VAL A 163 15.10 -11.77 -0.57
CA VAL A 163 15.12 -12.39 -1.91
C VAL A 163 14.30 -11.55 -2.89
N LEU A 164 13.10 -11.13 -2.48
CA LEU A 164 12.23 -10.29 -3.29
C LEU A 164 12.87 -8.91 -3.56
N TYR A 165 13.61 -8.35 -2.60
CA TYR A 165 14.36 -7.11 -2.81
C TYR A 165 15.40 -7.24 -3.92
N VAL A 166 16.21 -8.32 -3.89
CA VAL A 166 17.20 -8.58 -4.94
C VAL A 166 16.51 -8.78 -6.30
N LEU A 167 15.40 -9.52 -6.32
CA LEU A 167 14.61 -9.73 -7.53
C LEU A 167 14.07 -8.41 -8.11
N ASP A 168 13.55 -7.53 -7.26
CA ASP A 168 13.05 -6.21 -7.65
C ASP A 168 14.16 -5.34 -8.25
N LEU A 169 15.34 -5.31 -7.63
CA LEU A 169 16.51 -4.63 -8.19
C LEU A 169 16.88 -5.17 -9.57
N VAL A 170 16.98 -6.50 -9.72
CA VAL A 170 17.29 -7.12 -11.01
C VAL A 170 16.28 -6.70 -12.08
N VAL A 171 14.98 -6.74 -11.78
CA VAL A 171 13.93 -6.31 -12.73
C VAL A 171 14.05 -4.83 -13.06
N ILE A 172 14.35 -3.97 -12.08
CA ILE A 172 14.57 -2.54 -12.30
C ILE A 172 15.74 -2.32 -13.26
N TYR A 173 16.88 -2.98 -13.03
CA TYR A 173 18.06 -2.84 -13.90
C TYR A 173 17.81 -3.41 -15.30
N LEU A 174 17.14 -4.56 -15.42
CA LEU A 174 16.77 -5.15 -16.72
C LEU A 174 15.84 -4.22 -17.50
N LYS A 175 14.87 -3.58 -16.83
CA LYS A 175 14.00 -2.58 -17.44
C LYS A 175 14.80 -1.38 -17.97
N TYR A 176 15.71 -0.83 -17.18
CA TYR A 176 16.55 0.30 -17.63
C TYR A 176 17.46 -0.09 -18.79
N ALA A 177 18.06 -1.29 -18.74
CA ALA A 177 18.86 -1.83 -19.84
C ALA A 177 18.05 -1.99 -21.12
N LEU A 178 16.82 -2.49 -21.04
CA LEU A 178 15.91 -2.61 -22.17
C LEU A 178 15.58 -1.25 -22.79
N VAL A 179 15.26 -0.24 -21.95
CA VAL A 179 14.99 1.13 -22.44
C VAL A 179 16.21 1.71 -23.12
N ALA A 180 17.40 1.59 -22.53
CA ALA A 180 18.65 2.07 -23.12
C ALA A 180 18.94 1.40 -24.47
N TRP A 181 18.72 0.08 -24.57
CA TRP A 181 18.89 -0.68 -25.81
C TRP A 181 17.92 -0.23 -26.90
N LEU A 182 16.64 0.01 -26.57
CA LEU A 182 15.64 0.52 -27.51
C LEU A 182 16.02 1.91 -28.02
N LEU A 183 16.46 2.80 -27.13
CA LEU A 183 16.92 4.15 -27.52
C LEU A 183 18.14 4.09 -28.45
N TYR A 184 19.09 3.20 -28.15
CA TYR A 184 20.25 2.97 -29.02
C TYR A 184 19.83 2.48 -30.41
N LYS A 185 18.85 1.57 -30.49
CA LYS A 185 18.32 1.10 -31.77
C LYS A 185 17.61 2.20 -32.56
N VAL A 186 16.84 3.05 -31.89
CA VAL A 186 16.21 4.22 -32.53
C VAL A 186 17.29 5.18 -33.06
N TYR A 187 18.31 5.47 -32.26
CA TYR A 187 19.44 6.30 -32.67
C TYR A 187 20.14 5.74 -33.91
N GLN A 188 20.51 4.45 -33.90
CA GLN A 188 21.12 3.78 -35.05
C GLN A 188 20.25 3.91 -36.31
N THR A 189 18.94 3.77 -36.17
CA THR A 189 18.01 3.86 -37.31
C THR A 189 17.94 5.28 -37.86
N ILE A 190 17.88 6.28 -37.00
CA ILE A 190 17.84 7.70 -37.41
C ILE A 190 19.16 8.09 -38.08
N SER A 191 20.31 7.72 -37.50
CA SER A 191 21.63 8.00 -38.05
C SER A 191 21.93 7.25 -39.36
N ALA A 192 21.15 6.22 -39.70
CA ALA A 192 21.27 5.53 -40.98
C ALA A 192 20.40 6.16 -42.08
N VAL A 193 19.44 7.01 -41.71
CA VAL A 193 18.48 7.67 -42.62
C VAL A 193 18.85 9.13 -42.89
N VAL A 194 19.57 9.78 -41.96
CA VAL A 194 20.15 11.12 -42.08
C VAL A 194 21.58 11.02 -42.58
#